data_AF-A0A2G8LFK1-F1
#
_entry.id   AF-A0A2G8LFK1-F1
#
_cell.length_a   1.000
_cell.length_b   1.000
_cell.length_c   1.000
_cell.angle_alpha   90.00
_cell.angle_beta   90.00
_cell.angle_gamma   90.00
#
_symmetry.space_group_name_H-M   'P 1'
#
loop_
_entity.id
_entity.type
_entity.pdbx_description
1 polymer ?
#
loop_
_entity_poly.entity_id
_entity_poly.type
_entity_poly.pdbx_seq_one_letter_code
_entity_poly.pdbx_strand_id
1 'polypeptide(L)'
;MPVARLRSQNPTLLITYSVDRYYPLMSTLGWKAECIGDDIAWMKFDSAGRLRAINPEYGFFGVAPGTSTKTNPNAMATIQKNTVFTNVAETSDGSFYWEGLEDELPEGIENWNKSSEFNGKKALSAHANSRFCTPAGQCPTMDPAWEDPEGVPIDAIIFGGRRPEGVPLVYEAFDWQHGVFVGASMKSEATAAAEHTKKVVMNDPFAMRPFFGYNIGRYLQHWLNFQQNKDFVLPKIFHVNWFRKSPEG
;
A
#
# COMPACT_ATOMS: atom_id res chain seq x y z
N MET A 1 -22.59 12.25 8.32
CA MET A 1 -21.33 13.03 8.35
C MET A 1 -20.28 12.28 7.52
N PRO A 2 -19.42 12.94 6.74
CA PRO A 2 -18.55 12.24 5.80
C PRO A 2 -17.42 11.51 6.54
N VAL A 3 -17.13 10.28 6.10
CA VAL A 3 -15.98 9.48 6.49
C VAL A 3 -14.82 9.85 5.56
N ALA A 4 -13.64 10.15 6.10
CA ALA A 4 -12.45 10.32 5.27
C ALA A 4 -12.04 8.93 4.77
N ARG A 5 -12.02 8.76 3.44
CA ARG A 5 -11.60 7.52 2.78
C ARG A 5 -10.25 7.74 2.11
N LEU A 6 -9.32 6.84 2.41
CA LEU A 6 -8.01 6.74 1.80
C LEU A 6 -7.86 5.35 1.19
N ARG A 7 -7.23 5.28 0.03
CA ARG A 7 -6.92 4.03 -0.69
C ARG A 7 -5.46 4.04 -1.13
N SER A 8 -4.74 2.92 -1.04
CA SER A 8 -3.32 2.82 -1.39
C SER A 8 -3.08 1.72 -2.42
N GLN A 9 -2.78 2.12 -3.66
CA GLN A 9 -2.15 1.19 -4.61
C GLN A 9 -0.64 1.39 -4.56
N ASN A 10 0.10 0.49 -3.90
CA ASN A 10 1.57 0.38 -3.95
C ASN A 10 2.36 1.64 -3.55
N PRO A 11 3.23 1.55 -2.53
CA PRO A 11 3.16 2.36 -1.31
C PRO A 11 2.99 3.87 -1.61
N THR A 12 1.75 4.29 -1.81
CA THR A 12 1.44 5.70 -2.13
C THR A 12 0.81 6.40 -0.91
N LEU A 13 0.29 5.64 0.05
CA LEU A 13 -0.26 6.14 1.30
C LEU A 13 -0.10 5.12 2.43
N LEU A 14 0.52 5.54 3.53
CA LEU A 14 0.65 4.76 4.77
C LEU A 14 0.04 5.58 5.91
N ILE A 15 -0.73 4.92 6.77
CA ILE A 15 -1.33 5.51 7.96
C ILE A 15 -0.79 4.73 9.15
N THR A 16 -0.23 5.43 10.13
CA THR A 16 0.40 4.77 11.28
C THR A 16 -0.18 5.29 12.58
N TYR A 17 -0.25 4.40 13.56
CA TYR A 17 -0.47 4.74 14.96
C TYR A 17 0.65 4.12 15.78
N SER A 18 1.07 4.82 16.84
CA SER A 18 2.01 4.26 17.79
C SER A 18 1.23 3.69 18.95
N VAL A 19 1.55 2.45 19.32
CA VAL A 19 1.18 1.93 20.63
C VAL A 19 2.46 1.93 21.45
N ASP A 20 2.47 2.60 22.61
CA ASP A 20 3.56 2.51 23.59
C ASP A 20 3.60 1.12 24.23
N ARG A 21 3.80 0.06 23.43
CA ARG A 21 3.98 -1.31 23.90
C ARG A 21 5.40 -1.75 23.61
N TYR A 22 6.21 -1.73 24.66
CA TYR A 22 7.51 -2.39 24.71
C TYR A 22 7.30 -3.90 24.46
N TYR A 23 7.83 -4.40 23.33
CA TYR A 23 7.98 -5.83 23.08
C TYR A 23 9.42 -6.12 22.59
N PRO A 24 10.09 -7.17 23.11
CA PRO A 24 11.46 -7.49 22.70
C PRO A 24 11.51 -8.29 21.37
N LEU A 25 12.25 -7.73 20.38
CA LEU A 25 12.86 -8.29 19.15
C LEU A 25 11.95 -8.97 18.08
N MET A 26 12.04 -8.65 16.78
CA MET A 26 13.21 -8.73 15.89
C MET A 26 13.24 -7.70 14.73
N SER A 27 14.36 -6.96 14.65
CA SER A 27 15.20 -6.62 13.47
C SER A 27 15.83 -5.22 13.66
N THR A 28 17.13 -5.26 13.95
CA THR A 28 18.13 -4.19 14.20
C THR A 28 17.90 -3.11 15.27
N LEU A 29 16.68 -2.81 15.74
CA LEU A 29 16.48 -1.78 16.79
C LEU A 29 15.33 -2.08 17.79
N GLY A 30 14.79 -3.31 17.80
CA GLY A 30 13.68 -3.68 18.71
C GLY A 30 12.31 -3.13 18.29
N TRP A 31 12.16 -2.69 17.04
CA TRP A 31 10.89 -2.23 16.48
C TRP A 31 10.03 -3.40 16.02
N LYS A 32 8.73 -3.26 16.20
CA LYS A 32 7.70 -4.17 15.69
C LYS A 32 6.74 -3.36 14.82
N ALA A 33 6.35 -3.91 13.69
CA ALA A 33 5.29 -3.37 12.84
C ALA A 33 4.18 -4.42 12.71
N GLU A 34 2.94 -3.97 12.82
CA GLU A 34 1.74 -4.81 12.73
C GLU A 34 0.80 -4.23 11.66
N CYS A 35 -0.06 -5.09 11.10
CA CYS A 35 -0.93 -4.77 9.98
C CYS A 35 -2.39 -4.68 10.45
N ILE A 36 -3.06 -3.56 10.16
CA ILE A 36 -4.52 -3.41 10.28
C ILE A 36 -5.19 -3.64 8.92
N GLY A 37 -4.59 -3.10 7.84
CA GLY A 37 -5.03 -3.21 6.46
C GLY A 37 -3.97 -2.68 5.50
N ASP A 38 -4.07 -3.01 4.21
CA ASP A 38 -3.06 -2.67 3.19
C ASP A 38 -3.55 -1.73 2.08
N ASP A 39 -4.86 -1.66 1.81
CA ASP A 39 -5.42 -0.83 0.74
C ASP A 39 -6.34 0.28 1.28
N ILE A 40 -7.40 -0.04 2.04
CA ILE A 40 -8.43 0.94 2.40
C ILE A 40 -8.43 1.30 3.89
N ALA A 41 -8.56 2.59 4.18
CA ALA A 41 -8.86 3.09 5.53
C ALA A 41 -10.13 3.95 5.54
N TRP A 42 -11.03 3.65 6.47
CA TRP A 42 -12.15 4.52 6.83
C TRP A 42 -11.85 5.23 8.13
N MET A 43 -11.86 6.57 8.10
CA MET A 43 -11.46 7.35 9.25
C MET A 43 -12.53 8.33 9.71
N LYS A 44 -12.59 8.52 11.03
CA LYS A 44 -13.53 9.42 11.70
C LYS A 44 -12.96 9.91 13.03
N PHE A 45 -13.10 11.20 13.30
CA PHE A 45 -12.81 11.74 14.63
C PHE A 45 -13.81 11.22 15.67
N ASP A 46 -13.30 10.70 16.79
CA ASP A 46 -14.08 10.26 17.94
C ASP A 46 -14.51 11.46 18.82
N SER A 47 -15.23 11.18 19.91
CA SER A 47 -15.69 12.20 20.86
C SER A 47 -14.57 12.87 21.65
N ALA A 48 -13.38 12.25 21.70
CA ALA A 48 -12.17 12.81 22.28
C ALA A 48 -11.34 13.60 21.25
N GLY A 49 -11.84 13.75 20.01
CA GLY A 49 -11.17 14.49 18.95
C GLY A 49 -9.99 13.76 18.32
N ARG A 50 -9.84 12.45 18.54
CA ARG A 50 -8.77 11.64 17.92
C ARG A 50 -9.28 11.03 16.62
N LEU A 51 -8.48 11.08 15.56
CA LEU A 51 -8.82 10.43 14.30
C LEU A 51 -8.71 8.92 14.47
N ARG A 52 -9.82 8.18 14.40
CA ARG A 52 -9.84 6.71 14.42
C ARG A 52 -9.89 6.16 13.01
N ALA A 53 -9.22 5.04 12.77
CA ALA A 53 -9.26 4.32 11.51
C ALA A 53 -9.66 2.85 11.70
N ILE A 54 -10.47 2.35 10.79
CA ILE A 54 -10.72 0.92 10.61
C ILE A 54 -10.29 0.49 9.20
N ASN A 55 -9.94 -0.78 9.05
CA ASN A 55 -9.88 -1.45 7.76
C ASN A 55 -11.28 -2.02 7.45
N PRO A 56 -11.96 -1.59 6.37
CA PRO A 56 -13.26 -2.14 6.00
C PRO A 56 -13.15 -3.47 5.23
N GLU A 57 -11.94 -3.95 4.93
CA GLU A 57 -11.67 -5.18 4.16
C GLU A 57 -11.38 -6.37 5.07
N TYR A 58 -11.59 -7.58 4.55
CA TYR A 58 -11.39 -8.85 5.28
C TYR A 58 -10.22 -9.69 4.74
N GLY A 59 -9.46 -9.13 3.80
CA GLY A 59 -8.41 -9.84 3.08
C GLY A 59 -7.50 -8.88 2.35
N PHE A 60 -6.43 -9.45 1.78
CA PHE A 60 -5.48 -8.74 0.96
C PHE A 60 -5.65 -9.16 -0.49
N PHE A 61 -5.74 -8.17 -1.38
CA PHE A 61 -5.73 -8.37 -2.82
C PHE A 61 -4.40 -7.87 -3.41
N GLY A 62 -3.31 -8.49 -2.99
CA GLY A 62 -1.95 -8.01 -3.25
C GLY A 62 -1.43 -8.34 -4.64
N VAL A 63 -0.53 -7.51 -5.17
CA VAL A 63 0.21 -7.76 -6.41
C VAL A 63 1.23 -8.87 -6.17
N ALA A 64 1.18 -9.95 -6.96
CA ALA A 64 2.11 -11.06 -6.84
C ALA A 64 3.54 -10.66 -7.28
N PRO A 65 3.77 -10.13 -8.51
CA PRO A 65 5.12 -9.84 -9.01
C PRO A 65 5.91 -8.92 -8.08
N GLY A 66 7.15 -9.31 -7.79
CA GLY A 66 8.04 -8.65 -6.83
C GLY A 66 7.86 -9.07 -5.37
N THR A 67 6.83 -9.86 -5.03
CA THR A 67 6.66 -10.44 -3.69
C THR A 67 7.55 -11.68 -3.55
N SER A 68 8.40 -11.71 -2.53
CA SER A 68 9.25 -12.86 -2.20
C SER A 68 9.58 -12.87 -0.71
N THR A 69 10.23 -13.93 -0.23
CA THR A 69 10.71 -14.00 1.17
C THR A 69 11.66 -12.85 1.50
N LYS A 70 12.36 -12.30 0.50
CA LYS A 70 13.27 -11.16 0.65
C LYS A 70 12.52 -9.82 0.75
N THR A 71 11.46 -9.62 -0.05
CA THR A 71 10.76 -8.33 -0.13
C THR A 71 9.59 -8.23 0.84
N ASN A 72 8.87 -9.34 1.06
CA ASN A 72 7.71 -9.40 1.95
C ASN A 72 7.51 -10.83 2.50
N PRO A 73 8.31 -11.26 3.50
CA PRO A 73 8.18 -12.59 4.10
C PRO A 73 6.81 -12.82 4.77
N ASN A 74 6.17 -11.76 5.28
CA ASN A 74 4.85 -11.88 5.89
C ASN A 74 3.78 -12.22 4.85
N ALA A 75 3.80 -11.58 3.67
CA ALA A 75 2.92 -11.95 2.57
C ALA A 75 3.16 -13.41 2.13
N MET A 76 4.43 -13.83 1.98
CA MET A 76 4.77 -15.21 1.62
C MET A 76 4.21 -16.24 2.62
N ALA A 77 4.25 -15.96 3.92
CA ALA A 77 3.63 -16.81 4.94
C ALA A 77 2.09 -16.78 4.88
N THR A 78 1.51 -15.63 4.53
CA THR A 78 0.05 -15.41 4.50
C THR A 78 -0.62 -16.21 3.37
N ILE A 79 0.02 -16.27 2.20
CA ILE A 79 -0.58 -16.78 0.96
C ILE A 79 -0.49 -18.31 0.78
N GLN A 80 0.10 -19.04 1.73
CA GLN A 80 0.36 -20.48 1.58
C GLN A 80 -0.89 -21.36 1.69
N LYS A 81 -2.00 -20.82 2.17
CA LYS A 81 -3.26 -21.55 2.36
C LYS A 81 -4.46 -20.65 2.10
N ASN A 82 -5.59 -21.25 1.74
CA ASN A 82 -6.87 -20.55 1.52
C ASN A 82 -6.76 -19.30 0.62
N THR A 83 -5.84 -19.33 -0.35
CA THR A 83 -5.52 -18.18 -1.21
C THR A 83 -5.90 -18.50 -2.64
N VAL A 84 -6.54 -17.55 -3.31
CA VAL A 84 -6.81 -17.62 -4.74
C VAL A 84 -5.77 -16.79 -5.48
N PHE A 85 -5.08 -17.39 -6.45
CA PHE A 85 -4.16 -16.69 -7.32
C PHE A 85 -4.80 -16.45 -8.69
N THR A 86 -4.57 -15.28 -9.26
CA THR A 86 -5.13 -14.88 -10.56
C THR A 86 -4.01 -14.40 -11.48
N ASN A 87 -3.91 -15.02 -12.66
CA ASN A 87 -2.93 -14.71 -13.71
C ASN A 87 -1.45 -14.84 -13.27
N VAL A 88 -1.16 -15.73 -12.33
CA VAL A 88 0.21 -16.17 -12.02
C VAL A 88 0.58 -17.36 -12.91
N ALA A 89 1.86 -17.73 -12.91
CA ALA A 89 2.32 -18.95 -13.56
C ALA A 89 2.18 -20.16 -12.62
N GLU A 90 2.06 -21.35 -13.19
CA GLU A 90 2.00 -22.62 -12.47
C GLU A 90 3.22 -23.49 -12.85
N THR A 91 3.85 -24.11 -11.86
CA THR A 91 4.97 -25.05 -12.06
C THR A 91 4.44 -26.48 -12.17
N SER A 92 5.23 -27.39 -12.75
CA SER A 92 4.80 -28.78 -13.00
C SER A 92 4.46 -29.59 -11.74
N ASP A 93 4.89 -29.14 -10.56
CA ASP A 93 4.58 -29.74 -9.26
C ASP A 93 3.31 -29.16 -8.59
N GLY A 94 2.62 -28.24 -9.27
CA GLY A 94 1.41 -27.57 -8.77
C GLY A 94 1.69 -26.36 -7.86
N SER A 95 2.94 -25.88 -7.81
CA SER A 95 3.29 -24.60 -7.17
C SER A 95 3.03 -23.41 -8.11
N PHE A 96 3.20 -22.18 -7.60
CA PHE A 96 3.03 -20.96 -8.38
C PHE A 96 4.35 -20.23 -8.58
N TYR A 97 4.44 -19.45 -9.67
CA TYR A 97 5.58 -18.60 -9.96
C TYR A 97 5.17 -17.22 -10.51
N TRP A 98 5.99 -16.23 -10.21
CA TRP A 98 5.93 -14.88 -10.77
C TRP A 98 7.31 -14.23 -10.73
N GLU A 99 7.48 -13.14 -11.48
CA GLU A 99 8.73 -12.41 -11.55
C GLU A 99 9.16 -11.86 -10.18
N GLY A 100 10.39 -12.18 -9.79
CA GLY A 100 10.99 -11.74 -8.52
C GLY A 100 10.62 -12.60 -7.32
N LEU A 101 9.92 -13.73 -7.52
CA LEU A 101 9.71 -14.73 -6.47
C LEU A 101 11.03 -15.41 -6.07
N GLU A 102 11.73 -15.96 -7.06
CA GLU A 102 13.05 -16.58 -6.96
C GLU A 102 13.97 -16.01 -8.05
N ASP A 103 15.29 -16.17 -7.90
CA ASP A 103 16.28 -15.66 -8.85
C ASP A 103 16.30 -16.44 -10.17
N GLU A 104 15.98 -17.73 -10.13
CA GLU A 104 15.95 -18.61 -11.30
C GLU A 104 14.51 -18.94 -11.71
N LEU A 105 14.31 -19.18 -13.01
CA LEU A 105 13.03 -19.62 -13.56
C LEU A 105 12.95 -21.15 -13.47
N PRO A 106 11.97 -21.73 -12.76
CA PRO A 106 11.75 -23.17 -12.74
C PRO A 106 11.52 -23.78 -14.13
N GLU A 107 11.98 -25.01 -14.33
CA GLU A 107 11.64 -25.78 -15.52
C GLU A 107 10.15 -26.17 -15.51
N GLY A 108 9.56 -26.34 -16.70
CA GLY A 108 8.19 -26.84 -16.83
C GLY A 108 7.10 -25.87 -16.36
N ILE A 109 7.35 -24.55 -16.42
CA ILE A 109 6.34 -23.53 -16.10
C ILE A 109 5.30 -23.39 -17.22
N GLU A 110 4.04 -23.40 -16.81
CA GLU A 110 2.92 -22.90 -17.61
C GLU A 110 2.66 -21.43 -17.23
N ASN A 111 2.80 -20.53 -18.21
CA ASN A 111 2.61 -19.10 -17.95
C ASN A 111 1.13 -18.72 -17.87
N TRP A 112 0.85 -17.50 -17.37
CA TRP A 112 -0.51 -17.05 -17.04
C TRP A 112 -1.52 -17.06 -18.20
N ASN A 113 -1.05 -16.97 -19.45
CA ASN A 113 -1.89 -17.02 -20.65
C ASN A 113 -1.81 -18.36 -21.40
N LYS A 114 -1.13 -19.35 -20.83
CA LYS A 114 -0.99 -20.71 -21.36
C LYS A 114 -0.43 -20.75 -22.79
N SER A 115 0.46 -19.82 -23.11
CA SER A 115 1.06 -19.71 -24.44
C SER A 115 2.11 -20.79 -24.66
N SER A 116 1.95 -21.55 -25.75
CA SER A 116 2.94 -22.53 -26.20
C SER A 116 4.28 -21.90 -26.63
N GLU A 117 4.35 -20.58 -26.77
CA GLU A 117 5.56 -19.84 -27.15
C GLU A 117 6.37 -19.35 -25.93
N PHE A 118 5.88 -19.59 -24.70
CA PHE A 118 6.59 -19.19 -23.49
C PHE A 118 7.90 -19.97 -23.36
N ASN A 119 9.01 -19.22 -23.27
CA ASN A 119 10.36 -19.77 -23.14
C ASN A 119 11.19 -19.09 -22.04
N GLY A 120 10.54 -18.30 -21.18
CA GLY A 120 11.19 -17.59 -20.08
C GLY A 120 12.09 -16.41 -20.47
N LYS A 121 12.29 -16.11 -21.77
CA LYS A 121 13.28 -15.11 -22.22
C LYS A 121 12.70 -13.77 -22.67
N LYS A 122 11.45 -13.76 -23.14
CA LYS A 122 10.82 -12.55 -23.75
C LYS A 122 9.47 -12.18 -23.16
N ALA A 123 8.70 -13.18 -22.73
CA ALA A 123 7.38 -13.00 -22.12
C ALA A 123 7.48 -13.23 -20.62
N LEU A 124 6.66 -12.49 -19.85
CA LEU A 124 6.52 -12.71 -18.42
C LEU A 124 5.77 -14.02 -18.16
N SER A 125 6.22 -14.76 -17.14
CA SER A 125 5.57 -15.93 -16.57
C SER A 125 4.21 -15.55 -15.99
N ALA A 126 4.14 -14.45 -15.23
CA ALA A 126 2.91 -13.93 -14.65
C ALA A 126 2.50 -12.61 -15.31
N HIS A 127 1.20 -12.29 -15.29
CA HIS A 127 0.77 -10.94 -15.69
C HIS A 127 1.39 -9.90 -14.74
N ALA A 128 1.83 -8.74 -15.24
CA ALA A 128 2.49 -7.71 -14.41
C ALA A 128 1.61 -7.15 -13.27
N ASN A 129 0.29 -7.36 -13.34
CA ASN A 129 -0.69 -7.04 -12.30
C ASN A 129 -1.45 -8.29 -11.83
N SER A 130 -0.83 -9.47 -11.90
CA SER A 130 -1.37 -10.69 -11.30
C SER A 130 -1.47 -10.54 -9.79
N ARG A 131 -2.38 -11.30 -9.19
CA ARG A 131 -2.84 -11.06 -7.81
C ARG A 131 -2.89 -12.34 -7.00
N PHE A 132 -2.67 -12.20 -5.70
CA PHE A 132 -3.17 -13.13 -4.70
C PHE A 132 -4.34 -12.50 -3.95
N CYS A 133 -5.34 -13.30 -3.62
CA CYS A 133 -6.49 -12.93 -2.81
C CYS A 133 -6.51 -13.86 -1.58
N THR A 134 -6.16 -13.33 -0.42
CA THR A 134 -5.96 -14.11 0.82
C THR A 134 -6.69 -13.50 2.01
N PRO A 135 -7.23 -14.30 2.95
CA PRO A 135 -7.81 -13.77 4.19
C PRO A 135 -6.77 -13.05 5.07
N ALA A 136 -7.14 -11.91 5.65
CA ALA A 136 -6.22 -11.05 6.39
C ALA A 136 -5.73 -11.73 7.68
N GLY A 137 -6.63 -12.42 8.40
CA GLY A 137 -6.32 -13.13 9.65
C GLY A 137 -5.27 -14.24 9.54
N GLN A 138 -4.79 -14.58 8.33
CA GLN A 138 -3.66 -15.49 8.15
C GLN A 138 -2.29 -14.80 8.24
N CYS A 139 -2.26 -13.47 8.22
CA CYS A 139 -1.00 -12.74 8.27
C CYS A 139 -0.37 -12.84 9.66
N PRO A 140 0.91 -13.25 9.75
CA PRO A 140 1.56 -13.50 11.05
C PRO A 140 1.78 -12.23 11.86
N THR A 141 1.61 -11.05 11.24
CA THR A 141 1.78 -9.74 11.86
C THR A 141 0.50 -8.93 11.84
N MET A 142 -0.68 -9.56 11.81
CA MET A 142 -1.93 -8.84 12.05
C MET A 142 -1.92 -8.22 13.43
N ASP A 143 -2.30 -6.94 13.51
CA ASP A 143 -2.49 -6.29 14.79
C ASP A 143 -3.73 -6.86 15.51
N PRO A 144 -3.69 -7.10 16.83
CA PRO A 144 -4.85 -7.58 17.58
C PRO A 144 -6.12 -6.72 17.47
N ALA A 145 -6.00 -5.44 17.13
CA ALA A 145 -7.11 -4.49 16.97
C ALA A 145 -7.59 -4.33 15.51
N TRP A 146 -7.16 -5.20 14.57
CA TRP A 146 -7.51 -5.06 13.15
C TRP A 146 -9.02 -5.14 12.85
N GLU A 147 -9.78 -5.82 13.70
CA GLU A 147 -11.24 -5.91 13.67
C GLU A 147 -11.93 -5.07 14.77
N ASP A 148 -11.20 -4.24 15.52
CA ASP A 148 -11.78 -3.42 16.59
C ASP A 148 -12.76 -2.40 15.98
N PRO A 149 -14.06 -2.45 16.34
CA PRO A 149 -15.07 -1.54 15.78
C PRO A 149 -14.82 -0.07 16.14
N GLU A 150 -14.10 0.22 17.23
CA GLU A 150 -13.72 1.58 17.62
C GLU A 150 -12.55 2.11 16.77
N GLY A 151 -11.81 1.20 16.13
CA GLY A 151 -10.64 1.51 15.32
C GLY A 151 -9.44 2.03 16.12
N VAL A 152 -8.34 2.17 15.39
CA VAL A 152 -7.04 2.57 15.96
C VAL A 152 -6.83 4.08 15.82
N PRO A 153 -6.24 4.74 16.84
CA PRO A 153 -6.05 6.20 16.81
C PRO A 153 -4.87 6.59 15.93
N ILE A 154 -5.08 7.40 14.89
CA ILE A 154 -4.05 7.79 13.92
C ILE A 154 -3.22 8.96 14.42
N ASP A 155 -1.90 8.78 14.40
CA ASP A 155 -0.92 9.81 14.79
C ASP A 155 -0.20 10.43 13.60
N ALA A 156 -0.05 9.68 12.50
CA ALA A 156 0.57 10.18 11.29
C ALA A 156 -0.11 9.66 10.01
N ILE A 157 -0.16 10.53 9.02
CA ILE A 157 -0.58 10.24 7.64
C ILE A 157 0.64 10.48 6.74
N ILE A 158 0.98 9.48 5.93
CA ILE A 158 2.19 9.49 5.12
C ILE A 158 1.81 9.36 3.66
N PHE A 159 2.03 10.41 2.88
CA PHE A 159 1.92 10.38 1.43
C PHE A 159 3.21 9.87 0.79
N GLY A 160 3.14 9.36 -0.42
CA GLY A 160 4.33 8.96 -1.17
C GLY A 160 4.02 8.67 -2.63
N GLY A 161 5.07 8.43 -3.40
CA GLY A 161 4.94 8.07 -4.81
C GLY A 161 6.28 7.74 -5.43
N ARG A 162 6.26 7.09 -6.60
CA ARG A 162 7.46 6.74 -7.35
C ARG A 162 8.04 7.99 -8.01
N ARG A 163 9.13 8.52 -7.45
CA ARG A 163 9.81 9.72 -7.95
C ARG A 163 11.32 9.45 -8.12
N PRO A 164 11.82 9.23 -9.34
CA PRO A 164 13.23 8.91 -9.56
C PRO A 164 14.17 10.07 -9.18
N GLU A 165 13.69 11.31 -9.24
CA GLU A 165 14.49 12.51 -9.00
C GLU A 165 13.73 13.57 -8.18
N GLY A 166 14.48 14.44 -7.51
CA GLY A 166 14.04 15.70 -6.90
C GLY A 166 13.41 15.56 -5.52
N VAL A 167 12.53 14.57 -5.31
CA VAL A 167 11.85 14.37 -4.02
C VAL A 167 12.77 13.64 -3.04
N PRO A 168 13.01 14.18 -1.82
CA PRO A 168 13.87 13.55 -0.83
C PRO A 168 13.21 12.31 -0.21
N LEU A 169 13.98 11.55 0.57
CA LEU A 169 13.52 10.31 1.20
C LEU A 169 12.29 10.53 2.09
N VAL A 170 12.30 11.56 2.93
CA VAL A 170 11.20 11.94 3.82
C VAL A 170 11.21 13.43 4.10
N TYR A 171 10.03 14.03 4.25
CA TYR A 171 9.84 15.35 4.84
C TYR A 171 8.50 15.44 5.59
N GLU A 172 8.44 16.29 6.62
CA GLU A 172 7.23 16.59 7.39
C GLU A 172 6.57 17.87 6.83
N ALA A 173 5.25 17.90 6.79
CA ALA A 173 4.50 19.13 6.50
C ALA A 173 4.64 20.14 7.66
N PHE A 174 4.51 21.43 7.34
CA PHE A 174 4.68 22.50 8.33
C PHE A 174 3.45 22.64 9.24
N ASP A 175 2.29 22.34 8.68
CA ASP A 175 0.99 22.36 9.33
C ASP A 175 -0.01 21.53 8.51
N TRP A 176 -1.26 21.48 8.96
CA TRP A 176 -2.32 20.73 8.30
C TRP A 176 -2.63 21.23 6.88
N GLN A 177 -2.62 22.54 6.64
CA GLN A 177 -2.91 23.11 5.31
C GLN A 177 -1.81 22.73 4.33
N HIS A 178 -0.55 22.86 4.75
CA HIS A 178 0.59 22.40 3.98
C HIS A 178 0.50 20.90 3.74
N GLY A 179 0.09 20.09 4.73
CA GLY A 179 -0.08 18.65 4.58
C GLY A 179 -1.17 18.27 3.56
N VAL A 180 -2.31 18.99 3.53
CA VAL A 180 -3.33 18.81 2.50
C VAL A 180 -2.81 19.19 1.12
N PHE A 181 -2.01 20.26 1.01
CA PHE A 181 -1.34 20.62 -0.24
C PHE A 181 -0.34 19.55 -0.69
N VAL A 182 0.43 18.97 0.23
CA VAL A 182 1.35 17.86 -0.05
C VAL A 182 0.59 16.67 -0.62
N GLY A 183 -0.51 16.25 0.00
CA GLY A 183 -1.38 15.20 -0.53
C GLY A 183 -1.98 15.56 -1.90
N ALA A 184 -2.41 16.80 -2.10
CA ALA A 184 -3.01 17.26 -3.35
C ALA A 184 -1.99 17.36 -4.51
N SER A 185 -0.71 17.54 -4.20
CA SER A 185 0.37 17.70 -5.19
C SER A 185 1.11 16.39 -5.50
N MET A 186 0.66 15.27 -4.93
CA MET A 186 1.25 13.95 -5.15
C MET A 186 1.36 13.62 -6.63
N LYS A 187 2.53 13.10 -6.98
CA LYS A 187 2.85 12.59 -8.31
C LYS A 187 3.58 11.25 -8.19
N SER A 188 3.30 10.34 -9.11
CA SER A 188 3.91 9.01 -9.15
C SER A 188 4.10 8.55 -10.59
N GLU A 189 5.18 7.81 -10.87
CA GLU A 189 5.29 7.08 -12.13
C GLU A 189 4.12 6.09 -12.28
N ALA A 190 3.56 6.00 -13.49
CA ALA A 190 2.51 5.05 -13.79
C ALA A 190 2.94 3.60 -13.52
N THR A 191 2.01 2.81 -12.98
CA THR A 191 2.19 1.38 -12.68
C THR A 191 1.25 0.54 -13.56
N ALA A 192 1.53 -0.76 -13.65
CA ALA A 192 0.70 -1.71 -14.42
C ALA A 192 -0.69 -1.97 -13.79
N ALA A 193 -1.03 -1.30 -12.68
CA ALA A 193 -2.33 -1.46 -12.03
C ALA A 193 -3.48 -0.81 -12.82
N ALA A 194 -3.17 0.06 -13.79
CA ALA A 194 -4.12 0.71 -14.69
C ALA A 194 -3.59 0.70 -16.15
N GLU A 195 -4.39 1.20 -17.10
CA GLU A 195 -4.12 1.16 -18.55
C GLU A 195 -2.89 1.97 -19.02
N HIS A 196 -2.16 2.62 -18.12
CA HIS A 196 -1.04 3.49 -18.46
C HIS A 196 0.25 2.70 -18.68
N THR A 197 0.66 2.56 -19.94
CA THR A 197 1.78 1.70 -20.36
C THR A 197 3.16 2.37 -20.36
N LYS A 198 3.23 3.69 -20.17
CA LYS A 198 4.49 4.46 -20.21
C LYS A 198 4.89 4.91 -18.81
N LYS A 199 6.20 4.86 -18.49
CA LYS A 199 6.81 5.43 -17.27
C LYS A 199 6.73 6.96 -17.26
N VAL A 200 5.52 7.48 -17.24
CA VAL A 200 5.21 8.91 -17.18
C VAL A 200 4.83 9.23 -15.75
N VAL A 201 5.41 10.30 -15.21
CA VAL A 201 5.00 10.84 -13.91
C VAL A 201 3.64 11.51 -14.07
N MET A 202 2.66 11.03 -13.31
CA MET A 202 1.30 11.55 -13.34
C MET A 202 0.92 12.15 -11.98
N ASN A 203 0.01 13.13 -11.98
CA ASN A 203 -0.64 13.55 -10.74
C ASN A 203 -1.50 12.41 -10.20
N ASP A 204 -1.43 12.16 -8.90
CA ASP A 204 -2.29 11.21 -8.19
C ASP A 204 -2.61 11.74 -6.77
N PRO A 205 -3.41 12.81 -6.69
CA PRO A 205 -3.69 13.49 -5.43
C PRO A 205 -4.29 12.50 -4.42
N PHE A 206 -3.67 12.43 -3.23
CA PHE A 206 -4.06 11.53 -2.13
C PHE A 206 -4.05 10.03 -2.49
N ALA A 207 -3.41 9.63 -3.59
CA ALA A 207 -3.55 8.28 -4.19
C ALA A 207 -4.99 7.94 -4.62
N MET A 208 -5.83 8.96 -4.81
CA MET A 208 -7.28 8.84 -5.00
C MET A 208 -7.73 9.21 -6.41
N ARG A 209 -6.82 9.48 -7.36
CA ARG A 209 -7.19 9.89 -8.73
C ARG A 209 -8.26 8.99 -9.36
N PRO A 210 -8.15 7.65 -9.36
CA PRO A 210 -9.17 6.79 -9.95
C PRO A 210 -10.34 6.47 -9.00
N PHE A 211 -10.38 7.03 -7.79
CA PHE A 211 -11.29 6.62 -6.71
C PHE A 211 -12.13 7.75 -6.11
N PHE A 212 -12.02 8.98 -6.61
CA PHE A 212 -12.87 10.08 -6.15
C PHE A 212 -14.35 9.79 -6.43
N GLY A 213 -15.15 9.64 -5.38
CA GLY A 213 -16.60 9.49 -5.48
C GLY A 213 -17.37 10.81 -5.69
N TYR A 214 -16.69 11.95 -5.67
CA TYR A 214 -17.25 13.29 -5.86
C TYR A 214 -16.17 14.29 -6.30
N ASN A 215 -16.54 15.55 -6.51
CA ASN A 215 -15.62 16.60 -6.99
C ASN A 215 -14.36 16.75 -6.12
N ILE A 216 -13.18 16.71 -6.74
CA ILE A 216 -11.88 16.79 -6.06
C ILE A 216 -11.68 18.09 -5.25
N GLY A 217 -12.13 19.24 -5.75
CA GLY A 217 -12.02 20.51 -5.02
C GLY A 217 -12.82 20.47 -3.71
N ARG A 218 -14.00 19.85 -3.74
CA ARG A 218 -14.80 19.60 -2.52
C ARG A 218 -14.14 18.57 -1.60
N TYR A 219 -13.42 17.59 -2.16
CA TYR A 219 -12.65 16.63 -1.37
C TYR A 219 -11.51 17.32 -0.61
N LEU A 220 -10.74 18.17 -1.29
CA LEU A 220 -9.69 18.96 -0.65
C LEU A 220 -10.26 19.92 0.40
N GLN A 221 -11.39 20.58 0.10
CA GLN A 221 -12.07 21.43 1.07
C GLN A 221 -12.54 20.64 2.31
N HIS A 222 -13.02 19.41 2.13
CA HIS A 222 -13.42 18.55 3.23
C HIS A 222 -12.25 18.27 4.18
N TRP A 223 -11.07 17.93 3.64
CA TRP A 223 -9.84 17.77 4.41
C TRP A 223 -9.40 19.07 5.10
N LEU A 224 -9.45 20.20 4.40
CA LEU A 224 -9.13 21.52 4.98
C LEU A 224 -10.07 21.91 6.13
N ASN A 225 -11.33 21.45 6.11
CA ASN A 225 -12.29 21.78 7.15
C ASN A 225 -11.98 21.12 8.51
N PHE A 226 -11.17 20.05 8.57
CA PHE A 226 -10.84 19.40 9.85
C PHE A 226 -10.12 20.34 10.82
N GLN A 227 -9.25 21.23 10.33
CA GLN A 227 -8.56 22.21 11.19
C GLN A 227 -9.46 23.29 11.81
N GLN A 228 -10.70 23.42 11.32
CA GLN A 228 -11.65 24.40 11.84
C GLN A 228 -12.20 23.97 13.20
N ASN A 229 -12.26 22.66 13.46
CA ASN A 229 -12.61 22.14 14.77
C ASN A 229 -11.37 22.14 15.67
N LYS A 230 -11.42 22.91 16.77
CA LYS A 230 -10.31 23.04 17.72
C LYS A 230 -10.18 21.87 18.69
N ASP A 231 -11.22 21.05 18.79
CA ASP A 231 -11.20 19.84 19.62
C ASP A 231 -10.47 18.69 18.92
N PHE A 232 -10.21 18.79 17.61
CA PHE A 232 -9.52 17.74 16.85
C PHE A 232 -8.02 17.77 17.06
N VAL A 233 -7.47 16.61 17.43
CA VAL A 233 -6.04 16.33 17.42
C VAL A 233 -5.68 15.80 16.04
N LEU A 234 -5.17 16.69 15.19
CA LEU A 234 -4.82 16.36 13.81
C LEU A 234 -3.52 15.54 13.75
N PRO A 235 -3.48 14.44 12.97
CA PRO A 235 -2.26 13.69 12.72
C PRO A 235 -1.19 14.56 12.07
N LYS A 236 0.08 14.24 12.34
CA LYS A 236 1.19 14.77 11.55
C LYS A 236 1.12 14.25 10.12
N ILE A 237 1.52 15.08 9.15
CA ILE A 237 1.55 14.69 7.74
C ILE A 237 2.99 14.63 7.27
N PHE A 238 3.36 13.53 6.63
CA PHE A 238 4.66 13.31 6.03
C PHE A 238 4.52 12.98 4.55
N HIS A 239 5.62 13.12 3.81
CA HIS A 239 5.76 12.58 2.48
C HIS A 239 7.06 11.82 2.36
N VAL A 240 7.02 10.62 1.77
CA VAL A 240 8.18 9.74 1.55
C VAL A 240 8.43 9.46 0.07
N ASN A 241 9.66 9.11 -0.27
CA ASN A 241 10.04 8.64 -1.59
C ASN A 241 11.10 7.53 -1.49
N TRP A 242 10.66 6.29 -1.63
CA TRP A 242 11.53 5.10 -1.64
C TRP A 242 12.21 4.85 -2.99
N PHE A 243 11.85 5.62 -4.02
CA PHE A 243 12.15 5.31 -5.42
C PHE A 243 13.11 6.31 -6.06
N ARG A 244 13.81 7.11 -5.25
CA ARG A 244 14.85 7.99 -5.77
C ARG A 244 16.00 7.15 -6.32
N LYS A 245 16.47 7.50 -7.50
CA LYS A 245 17.52 6.78 -8.23
C LYS A 245 18.84 7.52 -8.21
N SER A 246 19.95 6.78 -8.34
CA SER A 246 21.25 7.37 -8.62
C SER A 246 21.38 7.69 -10.11
N PRO A 247 22.44 8.39 -10.55
CA PRO A 247 22.70 8.62 -11.97
C PRO A 247 22.79 7.31 -12.80
N GLU A 248 23.12 6.18 -12.18
CA GLU A 248 23.25 4.86 -12.81
C GLU A 248 21.90 4.11 -12.95
N GLY A 249 20.82 4.59 -12.32
CA GLY A 249 19.44 4.16 -12.59
C GLY A 249 18.78 3.30 -11.52
#